data_AF-A0ABD0RB22-F1
#
_entry.id   AF-A0ABD0RB22-F1
#
_cell.length_a   1.000
_cell.length_b   1.000
_cell.length_c   1.000
_cell.angle_alpha   90.00
_cell.angle_beta   90.00
_cell.angle_gamma   90.00
#
_symmetry.space_group_name_H-M   'P 1'
#
loop_
_entity.id
_entity.type
_entity.pdbx_description
1 polymer ?
#
loop_
_entity_poly.entity_id
_entity_poly.type
_entity_poly.pdbx_seq_one_letter_code
_entity_poly.pdbx_strand_id
1 'polypeptide(L)' 'LEILHDQTWMSVCDAAFDQQDAEVVCRELDCGAPVQVLGAAAFGKGDTQ' A
#
# COMPACT_ATOMS: atom_id res chain seq x y z
N LEU A 1 -0.47 0.25 -2.92
CA LEU A 1 -1.34 0.50 -1.76
C LEU A 1 -2.14 1.75 -2.04
N GLU A 2 -3.44 1.69 -1.83
CA GLU A 2 -4.32 2.84 -1.93
C GLU A 2 -5.07 3.02 -0.61
N ILE A 3 -5.35 4.27 -0.26
CA ILE A 3 -6.11 4.63 0.92
C ILE A 3 -7.32 5.47 0.52
N LEU A 4 -8.45 5.24 1.18
CA LEU A 4 -9.64 6.08 1.04
C LEU A 4 -9.53 7.25 2.02
N HIS A 5 -9.38 8.45 1.50
CA HIS A 5 -9.36 9.68 2.27
C HIS A 5 -10.28 10.71 1.60
N ASP A 6 -11.16 11.34 2.37
CA ASP A 6 -12.11 12.34 1.85
C ASP A 6 -12.87 11.88 0.59
N GLN A 7 -13.36 10.63 0.62
CA GLN A 7 -14.09 9.98 -0.48
C GLN A 7 -13.28 9.80 -1.78
N THR A 8 -11.96 9.93 -1.71
CA THR A 8 -11.05 9.78 -2.85
C THR A 8 -10.01 8.69 -2.57
N TRP A 9 -9.73 7.85 -3.55
CA TRP A 9 -8.63 6.89 -3.48
C TRP A 9 -7.32 7.56 -3.85
N MET A 10 -6.32 7.41 -2.98
CA MET A 10 -4.98 7.97 -3.20
C MET A 10 -3.93 6.89 -3.06
N SER A 11 -2.87 6.99 -3.86
CA SER A 11 -1.71 6.11 -3.75
C SER A 11 -0.79 6.54 -2.61
N VAL A 12 -0.19 5.54 -1.94
CA VAL A 12 0.84 5.78 -0.91
C VAL A 12 2.22 5.83 -1.58
N CYS A 13 3.03 6.82 -1.19
CA CYS A 13 4.41 6.94 -1.67
C CYS A 13 5.29 5.84 -1.06
N ASP A 14 6.15 5.23 -1.87
CA ASP A 14 7.00 4.11 -1.49
C ASP A 14 8.29 4.53 -0.75
N ALA A 15 8.67 5.82 -0.80
CA ALA A 15 9.97 6.30 -0.32
C ALA A 15 10.27 6.00 1.16
N ALA A 16 9.23 5.88 1.98
CA ALA A 16 9.34 5.53 3.40
C ALA A 16 8.44 4.34 3.79
N PHE A 17 7.81 3.67 2.81
CA PHE A 17 6.95 2.53 3.08
C PHE A 17 7.81 1.28 3.21
N ASP A 18 7.83 0.69 4.40
CA ASP A 18 8.70 -0.45 4.71
C ASP A 18 7.93 -1.73 5.13
N GLN A 19 8.68 -2.71 5.62
CA GLN A 19 8.13 -4.02 6.00
C GLN A 19 7.15 -3.90 7.17
N GLN A 20 7.43 -3.00 8.12
CA GLN A 20 6.59 -2.76 9.29
C GLN A 20 5.27 -2.11 8.89
N ASP A 21 5.29 -1.19 7.93
CA ASP A 21 4.06 -0.63 7.36
C ASP A 21 3.23 -1.72 6.65
N ALA A 22 3.89 -2.61 5.90
CA ALA A 22 3.23 -3.74 5.25
C ALA A 22 2.60 -4.74 6.25
N GLU A 23 3.22 -4.94 7.42
CA GLU A 23 2.65 -5.77 8.49
C GLU A 23 1.35 -5.18 9.02
N VAL A 24 1.30 -3.86 9.21
CA VAL A 24 0.07 -3.17 9.61
C VAL A 24 -1.00 -3.35 8.54
N VAL A 25 -0.69 -3.09 7.27
CA VAL A 25 -1.65 -3.24 6.16
C VAL A 25 -2.19 -4.67 6.08
N CYS A 26 -1.33 -5.68 6.15
CA CYS A 26 -1.79 -7.06 6.05
C CYS A 26 -2.60 -7.53 7.26
N ARG A 27 -2.36 -6.95 8.45
CA ARG A 27 -3.22 -7.19 9.61
C ARG A 27 -4.63 -6.61 9.39
N GLU A 28 -4.75 -5.40 8.84
CA GLU A 28 -6.06 -4.78 8.58
C GLU A 28 -6.85 -5.49 7.47
N LEU A 29 -6.15 -6.08 6.50
CA LEU A 29 -6.76 -6.78 5.35
C LEU A 29 -6.87 -8.30 5.54
N ASP A 30 -6.41 -8.85 6.66
CA ASP A 30 -6.34 -10.29 6.94
C ASP A 30 -5.57 -11.10 5.87
N CYS A 31 -4.40 -10.62 5.44
CA CYS A 31 -3.51 -11.32 4.48
C CYS A 31 -2.34 -12.10 5.09
N GLY A 32 -2.25 -12.21 6.41
CA GLY A 32 -1.14 -12.89 7.08
C GLY A 32 0.15 -12.07 7.11
N ALA A 33 1.32 -12.71 7.10
CA ALA A 33 2.60 -12.01 7.13
C ALA A 33 3.00 -11.52 5.71
N PRO A 34 3.42 -10.25 5.54
CA PRO A 34 3.88 -9.74 4.25
C PRO A 34 5.16 -10.46 3.80
N VAL A 35 5.19 -10.88 2.53
CA VAL A 35 6.33 -11.62 1.95
C VAL A 35 7.41 -10.68 1.42
N GLN A 36 7.01 -9.56 0.81
CA GLN A 36 7.91 -8.60 0.18
C GLN A 36 7.28 -7.21 0.10
N VAL A 37 8.09 -6.17 0.26
CA VAL A 37 7.74 -4.79 -0.07
C VAL A 37 8.34 -4.46 -1.43
N LEU A 38 7.48 -4.05 -2.36
CA LEU A 38 7.89 -3.63 -3.69
C LEU A 38 8.01 -2.11 -3.77
N GLY A 39 8.98 -1.62 -4.54
CA GLY A 39 9.14 -0.20 -4.81
C GLY A 39 8.06 0.38 -5.73
N ALA A 40 8.21 1.67 -6.04
CA ALA A 40 7.26 2.45 -6.83
C ALA A 40 6.77 1.73 -8.09
N ALA A 41 5.45 1.74 -8.28
CA ALA A 41 4.78 1.30 -9.50
C ALA A 41 5.14 -0.12 -9.99
N ALA A 42 5.57 -1.02 -9.10
CA ALA A 42 5.87 -2.42 -9.46
C ALA A 42 4.66 -3.17 -10.08
N PHE A 43 3.44 -2.76 -9.76
CA PHE A 43 2.19 -3.26 -10.35
C PHE A 43 1.52 -2.24 -11.30
N GLY A 44 2.24 -1.19 -11.70
CA GLY A 44 1.68 -0.03 -12.39
C GLY A 44 1.31 1.12 -11.46
N LYS A 45 0.98 2.27 -12.05
CA LYS A 45 0.47 3.43 -11.32
C LYS A 45 -0.99 3.18 -10.94
N GLY A 46 -1.38 3.54 -9.71
CA GLY A 46 -2.77 3.49 -9.28
C GLY A 46 -3.67 4.44 -10.10
N ASP A 47 -4.93 4.05 -10.24
CA ASP A 47 -5.92 4.81 -10.99
C ASP A 47 -6.49 5.91 -10.09
N THR A 48 -6.10 7.15 -10.35
CA THR A 48 -6.74 8.32 -9.75
C THR A 48 -7.98 8.65 -10.58
N GLN A 49 -9.15 8.15 -10.16
CA GLN A 49 -10.43 8.60 -10.72
C GLN A 49 -10.80 9.98 -10.17
#